data_AF-A0A931ZGA0-F1
#
_entry.id   AF-A0A931ZGA0-F1
#
_cell.length_a   1.000
_cell.length_b   1.000
_cell.length_c   1.000
_cell.angle_alpha   90.00
_cell.angle_beta   90.00
_cell.angle_gamma   90.00
#
_symmetry.space_group_name_H-M   'P 1'
#
loop_
_entity.id
_entity.type
_entity.pdbx_description
1 polymer ?
#
loop_
_entity_poly.entity_id
_entity_poly.type
_entity_poly.pdbx_seq_one_letter_code
_entity_poly.pdbx_strand_id
1 'polypeptide(L)' 'MRKFSVPTTVRITLHQETDGTYWADSPDAVGCFTVGATIDETLLNMKDAVRTHFELPARAPVQLSPTLSAKLSLT' A
#
# COMPACT_ATOMS: atom_id res chain seq x y z
N MET A 1 -14.48 24.58 5.35
CA MET A 1 -13.68 23.62 4.54
C MET A 1 -12.78 22.84 5.49
N ARG A 2 -13.04 21.55 5.74
CA ARG A 2 -12.12 20.72 6.54
C ARG A 2 -10.84 20.55 5.73
N LYS A 3 -9.74 21.14 6.18
CA LYS A 3 -8.41 20.77 5.71
C LYS A 3 -8.16 19.36 6.25
N PHE A 4 -8.48 18.35 5.46
CA PHE A 4 -7.99 17.01 5.75
C PHE A 4 -6.47 17.10 5.61
N SER A 5 -5.78 17.13 6.73
CA SER A 5 -4.32 17.01 6.77
C SER A 5 -4.04 15.61 6.26
N VAL A 6 -3.72 15.47 4.97
CA VAL A 6 -3.51 14.17 4.36
C VAL A 6 -2.34 13.50 5.09
N PRO A 7 -2.51 12.28 5.62
CA PRO A 7 -1.43 11.62 6.34
C PRO A 7 -0.27 11.38 5.37
N THR A 8 0.88 11.98 5.69
CA THR A 8 2.12 11.81 4.91
C THR A 8 2.65 10.38 5.00
N THR A 9 2.27 9.64 6.05
CA THR A 9 2.63 8.24 6.26
C THR A 9 1.39 7.36 6.24
N VAL A 10 1.39 6.34 5.40
CA VAL A 10 0.27 5.39 5.22
C VAL A 10 0.75 3.99 5.59
N ARG A 11 -0.02 3.30 6.45
CA ARG A 11 0.26 1.92 6.84
C ARG A 11 -0.09 0.98 5.71
N ILE A 12 0.80 0.03 5.45
CA ILE A 12 0.61 -1.00 4.42
C ILE A 12 0.82 -2.36 5.04
N THR A 13 0.04 -3.33 4.60
CA THR A 13 0.29 -4.75 4.83
C THR A 13 0.74 -5.35 3.52
N LEU A 14 1.92 -5.95 3.49
CA LEU A 14 2.47 -6.65 2.33
C LEU A 14 2.31 -8.16 2.54
N HIS A 15 1.77 -8.85 1.55
CA HIS A 15 1.53 -10.29 1.57
C HIS A 15 2.31 -10.92 0.43
N GLN A 16 2.98 -12.03 0.72
CA GLN A 16 3.61 -12.88 -0.29
C GLN A 16 2.66 -14.01 -0.65
N GLU A 17 2.47 -14.26 -1.94
CA GLU A 17 1.71 -15.40 -2.44
C GLU A 17 2.62 -16.57 -2.81
N THR A 18 2.00 -17.73 -2.99
CA THR A 18 2.72 -19.01 -3.22
C THR A 18 3.44 -19.08 -4.56
N ASP A 19 3.06 -18.25 -5.52
CA ASP A 19 3.66 -18.14 -6.85
C ASP A 19 4.86 -17.17 -6.90
N GLY A 20 5.23 -16.58 -5.76
CA GLY A 20 6.31 -15.60 -5.66
C GLY A 20 5.89 -14.17 -5.98
N THR A 21 4.61 -13.91 -6.25
CA THR A 21 4.08 -12.55 -6.37
C THR A 21 3.79 -11.92 -5.01
N TYR A 22 3.62 -10.60 -5.00
CA TYR A 22 3.33 -9.82 -3.80
C TYR A 22 2.09 -8.97 -4.02
N TRP A 23 1.21 -8.92 -3.02
CA TRP A 23 0.13 -7.94 -3.00
C TRP A 23 0.16 -7.13 -1.70
N ALA A 24 -0.41 -5.94 -1.77
CA ALA A 24 -0.47 -5.02 -0.64
C ALA A 24 -1.86 -4.41 -0.49
N ASP A 25 -2.25 -4.20 0.76
CA ASP A 25 -3.43 -3.44 1.15
C ASP A 25 -3.09 -2.43 2.24
N SER A 26 -3.97 -1.46 2.46
CA SER A 26 -3.82 -0.48 3.53
C SER A 26 -5.08 -0.35 4.37
N PRO A 27 -4.98 -0.44 5.71
CA PRO A 27 -6.09 -0.09 6.59
C PRO A 27 -6.38 1.43 6.61
N ASP A 28 -5.41 2.26 6.19
CA ASP A 28 -5.57 3.73 6.14
C ASP A 28 -6.18 4.19 4.81
N ALA A 29 -6.02 3.41 3.74
CA ALA A 29 -6.64 3.62 2.43
C ALA A 29 -7.52 2.40 2.08
N VAL A 30 -8.67 2.31 2.75
CA VAL A 30 -9.59 1.18 2.62
C VAL A 30 -10.04 1.03 1.17
N GLY A 31 -9.91 -0.18 0.62
CA GLY A 31 -10.24 -0.48 -0.77
C GLY A 31 -9.06 -0.32 -1.74
N CYS A 32 -7.91 0.18 -1.30
CA CYS A 32 -6.69 0.16 -2.09
C CYS A 32 -5.99 -1.19 -1.96
N PHE A 33 -5.96 -1.92 -3.08
CA PHE A 33 -5.23 -3.17 -3.24
C PHE A 33 -4.32 -3.05 -4.46
N THR A 34 -3.10 -3.54 -4.36
CA THR A 34 -2.14 -3.57 -5.47
C THR A 34 -1.39 -4.90 -5.50
N VAL A 35 -0.92 -5.29 -6.67
CA VAL A 35 -0.13 -6.51 -6.89
C VAL A 35 1.09 -6.18 -7.75
N GLY A 36 2.14 -6.96 -7.59
CA GLY A 36 3.39 -6.83 -8.35
C GLY A 36 4.22 -8.11 -8.27
N ALA A 37 5.11 -8.29 -9.23
CA ALA A 37 6.03 -9.43 -9.27
C ALA A 37 7.14 -9.30 -8.21
N THR A 38 7.39 -8.09 -7.72
CA THR A 38 8.41 -7.80 -6.69
C THR A 38 7.83 -6.90 -5.61
N ILE A 39 8.44 -6.92 -4.43
CA ILE A 39 8.10 -6.01 -3.33
C ILE A 39 8.15 -4.55 -3.79
N ASP A 40 9.21 -4.16 -4.51
CA ASP A 40 9.41 -2.79 -4.97
C ASP A 40 8.32 -2.33 -5.94
N GLU A 41 7.93 -3.21 -6.88
CA GLU A 41 6.83 -2.95 -7.80
C GLU A 41 5.50 -2.79 -7.05
N THR A 42 5.20 -3.69 -6.13
CA THR A 42 3.97 -3.63 -5.32
C THR A 42 3.93 -2.36 -4.48
N LEU A 43 5.05 -1.96 -3.87
CA LEU A 43 5.15 -0.72 -3.10
C LEU A 43 5.05 0.53 -3.99
N LEU A 44 5.59 0.50 -5.21
CA LEU A 44 5.44 1.59 -6.17
C LEU A 44 3.97 1.76 -6.57
N ASN A 45 3.32 0.66 -6.96
CA ASN A 45 1.89 0.65 -7.30
C ASN A 45 1.04 1.16 -6.13
N MET A 46 1.38 0.76 -4.90
CA MET A 46 0.67 1.21 -3.71
C MET A 46 0.80 2.72 -3.48
N LYS A 47 1.97 3.32 -3.74
CA LYS A 47 2.14 4.79 -3.65
C LYS A 47 1.18 5.52 -4.58
N ASP A 48 1.02 5.02 -5.80
CA ASP A 48 0.13 5.65 -6.80
C ASP A 48 -1.35 5.41 -6.49
N ALA A 49 -1.69 4.23 -5.98
CA ALA A 49 -3.04 3.93 -5.48
C ALA A 49 -3.42 4.85 -4.31
N VAL A 50 -2.51 5.04 -3.34
CA VAL A 50 -2.72 5.95 -2.20
C VAL A 50 -2.88 7.39 -2.69
N ARG A 51 -2.05 7.85 -3.63
CA ARG A 51 -2.19 9.20 -4.20
C ARG A 51 -3.55 9.39 -4.84
N THR A 52 -4.00 8.40 -5.61
CA THR A 52 -5.30 8.44 -6.29
C THR A 52 -6.44 8.46 -5.28
N HIS A 53 -6.37 7.62 -4.24
CA HIS A 53 -7.40 7.52 -3.20
C HIS A 53 -7.59 8.83 -2.43
N PHE A 54 -6.51 9.54 -2.13
CA PHE A 54 -6.54 10.83 -1.42
C PHE A 54 -6.54 12.04 -2.35
N GLU A 55 -6.76 11.86 -3.65
CA GLU A 55 -6.77 12.94 -4.66
C GLU A 55 -5.50 13.81 -4.63
N LEU A 56 -4.35 13.20 -4.37
CA LEU A 56 -3.06 13.88 -4.28
C LEU A 56 -2.43 14.08 -5.66
N PRO A 57 -1.61 15.14 -5.84
CA PRO A 57 -0.77 15.30 -7.02
C PRO A 57 0.15 14.09 -7.23
N ALA A 58 0.47 13.76 -8.48
CA ALA A 58 1.33 12.63 -8.84
C ALA A 58 2.72 12.65 -8.16
N ARG A 59 3.21 13.82 -7.77
CA ARG A 59 4.51 14.00 -7.09
C ARG A 59 4.39 14.31 -5.60
N ALA A 60 3.20 14.16 -5.03
CA ALA A 60 3.01 14.35 -3.59
C ALA A 60 3.92 13.38 -2.81
N PRO A 61 4.59 13.87 -1.75
CA PRO A 61 5.36 13.01 -0.87
C PRO A 61 4.38 12.09 -0.12
N VAL A 62 4.46 10.80 -0.42
CA VAL A 62 3.74 9.74 0.28
C VAL A 62 4.76 8.76 0.80
N GLN A 63 4.77 8.56 2.10
CA GLN A 63 5.63 7.61 2.79
C GLN A 63 4.81 6.38 3.15
N LEU A 64 5.31 5.21 2.77
CA LEU A 64 4.68 3.95 3.11
C LEU A 64 5.38 3.37 4.34
N SER A 65 4.61 2.87 5.31
CA SER A 65 5.13 2.06 6.42
C SER A 65 4.67 0.61 6.26
N PRO A 66 5.39 -0.21 5.46
CA PRO A 66 5.00 -1.58 5.18
C PRO A 66 5.27 -2.49 6.37
N THR A 67 4.29 -3.35 6.67
CA THR A 67 4.43 -4.49 7.57
C THR A 67 4.30 -5.75 6.73
N LEU A 68 5.23 -6.70 6.88
CA LEU A 68 5.11 -7.99 6.20
C LEU A 68 4.10 -8.86 6.95
N SER A 69 3.05 -9.29 6.26
CA SER A 69 2.12 -10.31 6.73
C SER A 69 2.75 -11.66 6.49
N ALA A 70 3.37 -12.23 7.54
CA ALA A 70 3.62 -13.65 7.56
C ALA A 70 2.28 -14.35 7.73
N LYS A 71 1.67 -14.82 6.64
CA LYS A 71 0.62 -15.83 6.76
C LYS A 71 1.29 -17.03 7.45
N LEU A 72 1.03 -17.20 8.76
CA LEU A 72 1.18 -18.50 9.41
C LEU A 72 0.35 -19.45 8.54
N SER A 73 1.01 -20.32 7.80
CA SER A 73 0.36 -21.49 7.21
C SER A 73 -0.17 -22.30 8.39
N LEU A 74 -1.41 -22.03 8.80
CA LEU A 74 -2.18 -22.91 9.67
C LEU A 74 -2.44 -24.18 8.83
N THR A 75 -1.47 -25.09 8.88
CA THR A 75 -1.65 -26.52 8.63
C THR A 75 -2.62 -27.13 9.62
#